data_AF-A0A538A8Z4-F1
#
_entry.id   AF-A0A538A8Z4-F1
#
_cell.length_a   1.000
_cell.length_b   1.000
_cell.length_c   1.000
_cell.angle_alpha   90.00
_cell.angle_beta   90.00
_cell.angle_gamma   90.00
#
_symmetry.space_group_name_H-M   'P 1'
#
loop_
_entity.id
_entity.type
_entity.pdbx_description
1 polymer ?
#
loop_
_entity_poly.entity_id
_entity_poly.type
_entity_poly.pdbx_seq_one_letter_code
_entity_poly.pdbx_strand_id
1 'polypeptide(L)'
;MRAARQGALTVAAALIAAGASFGLAACSGGGDSNGSHGDQAKGQDNRPNIVLIQADDQTADQFRRAVMPKTFKDLVDHGTRFSDYIATTAECCPSRTSLITGQYAHNDGVTSNAVGYAGLVGKHDVLPVWLRHSGYRTMEVGAKYVNGYKQFSNAATDIAPGWRDWFEVLSHTQYYDYRISANGQHRARGHHPDDYVTRVLTRKATRLIGKGAARLAQQGRTWQLRSPPGSGSARRARVCPCTTARAALL
;
A
#
# COMPACT_ATOMS: atom_id res chain seq x y z
N MET A 1 -43.61 28.32 35.51
CA MET A 1 -43.72 27.22 34.53
C MET A 1 -42.38 26.47 34.53
N ARG A 2 -42.33 25.33 35.25
CA ARG A 2 -41.94 23.96 34.79
C ARG A 2 -40.58 23.86 34.08
N ALA A 3 -39.69 22.91 34.34
CA ALA A 3 -39.48 21.91 35.40
C ALA A 3 -38.15 21.21 35.04
N ALA A 4 -37.24 21.06 36.01
CA ALA A 4 -36.09 20.17 35.91
C ALA A 4 -36.51 18.74 36.31
N ARG A 5 -36.02 17.72 35.58
CA ARG A 5 -36.06 16.32 36.01
C ARG A 5 -34.71 15.67 35.69
N GLN A 6 -33.88 15.50 36.70
CA GLN A 6 -32.78 14.54 36.71
C GLN A 6 -33.20 13.40 37.64
N GLY A 7 -33.26 12.18 37.11
CA GLY A 7 -33.50 10.97 37.89
C GLY A 7 -32.17 10.26 38.14
N ALA A 8 -31.77 10.20 39.41
CA ALA A 8 -30.73 9.30 39.89
C ALA A 8 -31.41 8.10 40.57
N LEU A 9 -31.05 6.89 40.18
CA LEU A 9 -31.47 5.64 40.81
C LEU A 9 -30.20 4.85 41.15
N THR A 10 -29.90 4.85 42.44
CA THR A 10 -28.97 3.96 43.14
C THR A 10 -29.54 2.55 43.25
N VAL A 11 -28.76 1.50 42.96
CA VAL A 11 -28.84 0.20 43.64
C VAL A 11 -27.44 -0.42 43.69
N ALA A 12 -27.00 -0.75 44.91
CA ALA A 12 -25.81 -1.54 45.22
C ALA A 12 -26.19 -3.02 45.42
N ALA A 13 -25.31 -3.96 45.06
CA ALA A 13 -25.26 -5.35 45.56
C ALA A 13 -23.87 -5.92 45.19
N ALA A 14 -22.93 -6.08 46.12
CA ALA A 14 -22.78 -7.14 47.14
C ALA A 14 -22.17 -8.45 46.59
N LEU A 15 -20.94 -8.71 47.03
CA LEU A 15 -20.14 -9.93 46.85
C LEU A 15 -20.71 -11.11 47.65
N ILE A 16 -20.75 -12.30 47.06
CA ILE A 16 -20.78 -13.57 47.81
C ILE A 16 -19.78 -14.54 47.16
N ALA A 17 -18.79 -14.95 47.94
CA ALA A 17 -17.93 -16.09 47.68
C ALA A 17 -18.50 -17.31 48.42
N ALA A 18 -18.56 -18.46 47.75
CA ALA A 18 -18.65 -19.77 48.39
C ALA A 18 -18.03 -20.82 47.47
N GLY A 19 -16.99 -21.50 47.96
CA GLY A 19 -16.34 -22.60 47.27
C GLY A 19 -17.03 -23.94 47.52
N ALA A 20 -16.77 -24.89 46.62
CA ALA A 20 -16.90 -26.31 46.89
C ALA A 20 -15.86 -27.08 46.06
N SER A 21 -14.97 -27.75 46.77
CA SER A 21 -13.87 -28.59 46.30
C SER A 21 -14.39 -29.89 45.70
N PHE A 22 -13.82 -30.37 44.59
CA PHE A 22 -13.90 -31.77 44.19
C PHE A 22 -12.62 -32.24 43.49
N GLY A 23 -11.95 -33.21 44.11
CA GLY A 23 -11.25 -34.30 43.43
C GLY A 23 -9.79 -34.09 43.01
N LEU A 24 -8.84 -34.41 43.91
CA LEU A 24 -7.53 -34.91 43.50
C LEU A 24 -7.72 -36.29 42.83
N ALA A 25 -7.41 -36.39 41.54
CA ALA A 25 -7.09 -37.65 40.90
C ALA A 25 -5.61 -37.62 40.49
N ALA A 26 -4.78 -38.24 41.32
CA ALA A 26 -3.41 -38.54 40.97
C ALA A 26 -3.42 -39.68 39.93
N CYS A 27 -3.01 -39.37 38.70
CA CYS A 27 -2.54 -40.36 37.74
C CYS A 27 -1.05 -40.11 37.53
N SER A 28 -0.25 -40.94 38.21
CA SER A 28 1.17 -41.11 37.97
C SER A 28 1.34 -41.68 36.56
N GLY A 29 1.74 -40.83 35.62
CA GLY A 29 2.08 -41.22 34.25
C GLY A 29 3.32 -40.46 33.83
N GLY A 30 4.48 -41.06 34.07
CA GLY A 30 5.73 -40.62 33.45
C GLY A 30 5.58 -40.70 31.93
N GLY A 31 5.73 -39.56 31.29
CA GLY A 31 5.74 -39.43 29.84
C GLY A 31 6.40 -38.11 29.52
N ASP A 32 7.63 -38.17 29.00
CA ASP A 32 8.41 -37.03 28.59
C ASP A 32 7.58 -36.13 27.68
N SER A 33 7.16 -34.99 28.21
CA SER A 33 6.64 -33.89 27.40
C SER A 33 7.83 -33.22 26.73
N ASN A 34 8.43 -33.93 25.78
CA ASN A 34 9.20 -33.30 24.73
C ASN A 34 8.18 -32.52 23.89
N GLY A 35 7.85 -31.32 24.36
CA GLY A 35 7.00 -30.38 23.68
C GLY A 35 7.63 -30.11 22.32
N SER A 36 7.21 -30.86 21.31
CA SER A 36 7.35 -30.45 19.93
C SER A 36 6.69 -29.09 19.87
N HIS A 37 7.52 -28.04 19.89
CA HIS A 37 7.13 -26.75 19.38
C HIS A 37 6.59 -27.05 18.00
N GLY A 38 5.26 -27.13 17.92
CA GLY A 38 4.55 -27.29 16.68
C GLY A 38 5.13 -26.23 15.79
N ASP A 39 5.90 -26.68 14.80
CA ASP A 39 6.47 -25.85 13.77
C ASP A 39 5.23 -25.24 13.11
N GLN A 40 4.86 -24.05 13.59
CA GLN A 40 3.74 -23.28 13.11
C GLN A 40 4.10 -23.02 11.66
N ALA A 41 3.63 -23.90 10.79
CA ALA A 41 3.79 -23.80 9.36
C ALA A 41 3.37 -22.38 9.03
N LYS A 42 4.36 -21.51 8.73
CA LYS A 42 4.12 -20.12 8.37
C LYS A 42 3.11 -20.15 7.25
N GLY A 43 1.85 -19.90 7.59
CA GLY A 43 0.76 -19.92 6.64
C GLY A 43 1.17 -19.07 5.46
N GLN A 44 1.09 -19.63 4.27
CA GLN A 44 1.29 -18.85 3.06
C GLN A 44 0.21 -17.77 3.08
N ASP A 45 0.58 -16.56 3.49
CA ASP A 45 -0.33 -15.44 3.33
C ASP A 45 -0.54 -15.34 1.81
N ASN A 46 -1.80 -15.30 1.35
CA ASN A 46 -2.21 -15.44 -0.05
C ASN A 46 -2.63 -14.10 -0.70
N ARG A 47 -2.46 -12.98 0.00
CA ARG A 47 -2.89 -11.66 -0.47
C ARG A 47 -2.14 -11.21 -1.74
N PRO A 48 -2.79 -10.56 -2.72
CA PRO A 48 -2.14 -10.15 -3.96
C PRO A 48 -1.17 -8.99 -3.77
N ASN A 49 -0.47 -8.63 -4.84
CA ASN A 49 0.33 -7.41 -4.93
C ASN A 49 -0.48 -6.39 -5.69
N ILE A 50 -0.37 -5.14 -5.28
CA ILE A 50 -1.09 -4.05 -5.91
C ILE A 50 -0.03 -3.13 -6.50
N VAL A 51 -0.09 -2.77 -7.77
CA VAL A 51 0.85 -1.81 -8.35
C VAL A 51 0.01 -0.82 -9.12
N LEU A 52 -0.14 0.38 -8.56
CA LEU A 52 -0.71 1.53 -9.25
C LEU A 52 0.41 2.25 -9.98
N ILE A 53 0.14 2.59 -11.23
CA ILE A 53 1.02 3.43 -12.04
C ILE A 53 0.13 4.53 -12.59
N GLN A 54 0.37 5.76 -12.13
CA GLN A 54 -0.38 6.92 -12.60
C GLN A 54 0.53 7.81 -13.45
N ALA A 55 0.23 7.90 -14.75
CA ALA A 55 0.82 8.90 -15.63
C ALA A 55 0.20 10.28 -15.38
N ASP A 56 0.91 11.32 -15.79
CA ASP A 56 0.52 12.71 -15.57
C ASP A 56 0.34 13.40 -16.92
N ASP A 57 -0.76 14.13 -17.09
CA ASP A 57 -1.18 14.79 -18.35
C ASP A 57 -1.21 13.87 -19.58
N GLN A 58 -1.39 12.56 -19.39
CA GLN A 58 -1.50 11.61 -20.49
C GLN A 58 -2.91 11.60 -21.08
N THR A 59 -3.03 11.99 -22.33
CA THR A 59 -4.26 11.92 -23.12
C THR A 59 -4.53 10.52 -23.65
N ALA A 60 -5.79 10.23 -23.99
CA ALA A 60 -6.19 8.97 -24.63
C ALA A 60 -5.43 8.70 -25.95
N ASP A 61 -5.15 9.76 -26.73
CA ASP A 61 -4.44 9.66 -28.01
C ASP A 61 -2.95 9.34 -27.85
N GLN A 62 -2.35 9.71 -26.71
CA GLN A 62 -0.98 9.32 -26.36
C GLN A 62 -0.91 7.87 -25.87
N PHE A 63 -2.00 7.33 -25.29
CA PHE A 63 -2.08 5.94 -24.85
C PHE A 63 -2.43 4.98 -26.00
N ARG A 64 -1.52 4.87 -26.98
CA ARG A 64 -1.65 3.99 -28.14
C ARG A 64 -0.39 3.17 -28.41
N ARG A 65 -0.57 1.98 -29.01
CA ARG A 65 0.53 1.04 -29.30
C ARG A 65 1.69 1.67 -30.06
N ALA A 66 1.41 2.58 -30.99
CA ALA A 66 2.45 3.27 -31.77
C ALA A 66 3.40 4.14 -30.91
N VAL A 67 2.90 4.68 -29.80
CA VAL A 67 3.68 5.52 -28.87
C VAL A 67 4.28 4.68 -27.74
N MET A 68 3.54 3.69 -27.24
CA MET A 68 3.92 2.86 -26.08
C MET A 68 3.95 1.36 -26.41
N PRO A 69 4.74 0.91 -27.40
CA PRO A 69 4.67 -0.48 -27.88
C PRO A 69 5.00 -1.51 -26.81
N LYS A 70 5.92 -1.19 -25.89
CA LYS A 70 6.28 -2.06 -24.75
C LYS A 70 5.14 -2.18 -23.73
N THR A 71 4.52 -1.07 -23.36
CA THR A 71 3.37 -1.08 -22.43
C THR A 71 2.22 -1.89 -23.00
N PHE A 72 1.95 -1.77 -24.30
CA PHE A 72 0.91 -2.57 -24.92
C PHE A 72 1.25 -4.06 -24.92
N LYS A 73 2.46 -4.40 -25.37
CA LYS A 73 2.94 -5.79 -25.42
C LYS A 73 2.96 -6.45 -24.04
N ASP A 74 3.47 -5.76 -23.02
CA ASP A 74 3.79 -6.38 -21.74
C ASP A 74 2.65 -6.27 -20.72
N LEU A 75 1.73 -5.30 -20.87
CA LEU A 75 0.65 -5.04 -19.91
C LEU A 75 -0.74 -5.11 -20.55
N VAL A 76 -0.99 -4.32 -21.60
CA VAL A 76 -2.36 -4.19 -22.16
C VAL A 76 -2.83 -5.50 -22.79
N ASP A 77 -1.97 -6.18 -23.55
CA ASP A 77 -2.29 -7.41 -24.28
C ASP A 77 -2.54 -8.62 -23.35
N HIS A 78 -2.14 -8.51 -22.08
CA HIS A 78 -2.29 -9.53 -21.05
C HIS A 78 -3.24 -9.11 -19.93
N GLY A 79 -3.89 -7.95 -20.07
CA GLY A 79 -4.69 -7.33 -19.02
C GLY A 79 -6.13 -7.06 -19.44
N THR A 80 -6.79 -6.20 -18.67
CA THR A 80 -8.13 -5.69 -18.98
C THR A 80 -8.05 -4.18 -19.15
N ARG A 81 -8.59 -3.68 -20.26
CA ARG A 81 -8.67 -2.24 -20.54
C ARG A 81 -10.07 -1.75 -20.25
N PHE A 82 -10.17 -0.68 -19.47
CA PHE A 82 -11.39 0.08 -19.29
C PHE A 82 -11.42 1.22 -20.32
N SER A 83 -12.31 1.14 -21.31
CA SER A 83 -12.48 2.17 -22.34
C SER A 83 -13.10 3.45 -21.78
N ASP A 84 -13.95 3.30 -20.76
CA ASP A 84 -14.78 4.36 -20.19
C ASP A 84 -14.37 4.65 -18.75
N TYR A 85 -13.06 4.78 -18.52
CA TYR A 85 -12.51 5.23 -17.25
C TYR A 85 -12.36 6.76 -17.27
N ILE A 86 -13.16 7.44 -16.45
CA ILE A 86 -13.20 8.90 -16.38
C ILE A 86 -12.72 9.34 -15.00
N ALA A 87 -11.72 10.23 -14.97
CA ALA A 87 -11.31 10.89 -13.74
C ALA A 87 -12.43 11.83 -13.26
N THR A 88 -12.72 11.81 -11.95
CA THR A 88 -13.78 12.63 -11.35
C THR A 88 -13.55 14.14 -11.55
N THR A 89 -12.28 14.56 -11.59
CA THR A 89 -11.86 15.94 -11.84
C THR A 89 -10.64 15.91 -12.77
N ALA A 90 -10.66 16.72 -13.83
CA ALA A 90 -9.56 16.81 -14.81
C ALA A 90 -8.43 17.73 -14.30
N GLU A 91 -8.05 17.58 -13.03
CA GLU A 91 -6.99 18.36 -12.38
C GLU A 91 -6.16 17.45 -11.46
N CYS A 92 -4.84 17.69 -11.39
CA CYS A 92 -3.87 16.81 -10.75
C CYS A 92 -4.18 16.50 -9.27
N CYS A 93 -4.23 17.50 -8.38
CA CYS A 93 -4.46 17.27 -6.95
C CYS A 93 -5.84 16.66 -6.68
N PRO A 94 -6.95 17.21 -7.19
CA PRO A 94 -8.27 16.62 -6.96
C PRO A 94 -8.37 15.18 -7.46
N SER A 95 -7.87 14.88 -8.67
CA SER A 95 -7.88 13.53 -9.24
C SER A 95 -7.11 12.53 -8.37
N ARG A 96 -5.89 12.88 -7.93
CA ARG A 96 -5.04 12.03 -7.09
C ARG A 96 -5.66 11.83 -5.71
N THR A 97 -6.23 12.87 -5.13
CA THR A 97 -6.91 12.78 -3.83
C THR A 97 -8.11 11.84 -3.93
N SER A 98 -8.99 12.03 -4.92
CA SER A 98 -10.13 11.14 -5.12
C SER A 98 -9.72 9.67 -5.30
N LEU A 99 -8.57 9.42 -5.93
CA LEU A 99 -8.02 8.06 -6.09
C LEU A 99 -7.59 7.43 -4.76
N ILE A 100 -6.98 8.19 -3.85
CA ILE A 100 -6.47 7.65 -2.57
C ILE A 100 -7.51 7.72 -1.44
N THR A 101 -8.53 8.57 -1.52
CA THR A 101 -9.61 8.65 -0.53
C THR A 101 -10.85 7.85 -0.94
N GLY A 102 -11.05 7.61 -2.23
CA GLY A 102 -12.30 7.07 -2.77
C GLY A 102 -13.47 8.05 -2.70
N GLN A 103 -13.22 9.34 -2.48
CA GLN A 103 -14.24 10.38 -2.33
C GLN A 103 -14.15 11.39 -3.47
N TYR A 104 -15.25 12.08 -3.76
CA TYR A 104 -15.21 13.24 -4.66
C TYR A 104 -14.49 14.42 -4.01
N ALA A 105 -13.92 15.30 -4.83
CA ALA A 105 -13.16 16.48 -4.40
C ALA A 105 -13.91 17.40 -3.40
N HIS A 106 -15.24 17.47 -3.48
CA HIS A 106 -16.05 18.26 -2.54
C HIS A 106 -16.19 17.63 -1.15
N ASN A 107 -15.93 16.32 -1.02
CA ASN A 107 -15.94 15.58 0.24
C ASN A 107 -14.55 15.44 0.84
N ASP A 108 -13.53 15.20 0.00
CA ASP A 108 -12.14 15.09 0.47
C ASP A 108 -11.46 16.44 0.76
N GLY A 109 -12.07 17.55 0.30
CA GLY A 109 -11.62 18.93 0.56
C GLY A 109 -10.57 19.47 -0.41
N VAL A 110 -10.06 18.67 -1.35
CA VAL A 110 -9.05 19.10 -2.33
C VAL A 110 -9.74 19.44 -3.65
N THR A 111 -10.32 20.64 -3.72
CA THR A 111 -11.11 21.09 -4.89
C THR A 111 -10.30 21.68 -6.03
N SER A 112 -9.01 21.99 -5.82
CA SER A 112 -8.09 22.45 -6.87
C SER A 112 -6.63 22.15 -6.54
N ASN A 113 -5.72 22.33 -7.51
CA ASN A 113 -4.28 22.24 -7.30
C ASN A 113 -3.75 23.26 -6.28
N ALA A 114 -4.38 24.44 -6.21
CA ALA A 114 -3.99 25.49 -5.28
C ALA A 114 -4.30 25.10 -3.82
N VAL A 115 -5.35 24.32 -3.59
CA VAL A 115 -5.70 23.78 -2.27
C VAL A 115 -4.72 22.68 -1.85
N GLY A 116 -4.43 21.75 -2.77
CA GLY A 116 -3.40 20.72 -2.59
C GLY A 116 -3.57 19.89 -1.31
N TYR A 117 -2.46 19.38 -0.76
CA TYR A 117 -2.48 18.57 0.47
C TYR A 117 -3.05 19.30 1.70
N ALA A 118 -2.98 20.64 1.74
CA ALA A 118 -3.42 21.41 2.89
C ALA A 118 -4.89 21.16 3.20
N GLY A 119 -5.73 21.19 2.16
CA GLY A 119 -7.17 21.00 2.24
C GLY A 119 -7.64 19.55 2.37
N LEU A 120 -6.72 18.57 2.30
CA LEU A 120 -7.10 17.16 2.46
C LEU A 120 -7.70 16.91 3.85
N VAL A 121 -9.00 16.62 3.86
CA VAL A 121 -9.74 16.16 5.02
C VAL A 121 -9.42 14.67 5.26
N GLY A 122 -9.16 14.29 6.51
CA GLY A 122 -8.88 12.89 6.83
C GLY A 122 -7.54 12.38 6.28
N LYS A 123 -6.43 13.09 6.52
CA LYS A 123 -5.07 12.68 6.07
C LYS A 123 -4.63 11.27 6.52
N HIS A 124 -5.29 10.70 7.53
CA HIS A 124 -5.07 9.33 8.02
C HIS A 124 -6.13 8.33 7.54
N ASP A 125 -7.15 8.78 6.83
CA ASP A 125 -8.24 7.98 6.27
C ASP A 125 -8.08 7.87 4.76
N VAL A 126 -6.98 7.24 4.35
CA VAL A 126 -6.58 7.12 2.96
C VAL A 126 -6.10 5.70 2.66
N LEU A 127 -6.22 5.28 1.41
CA LEU A 127 -5.85 3.95 0.92
C LEU A 127 -4.49 3.43 1.41
N PRO A 128 -3.37 4.20 1.38
CA PRO A 128 -2.10 3.71 1.90
C PRO A 128 -2.15 3.40 3.41
N VAL A 129 -2.94 4.14 4.21
CA VAL A 129 -3.13 3.84 5.64
C VAL A 129 -3.92 2.54 5.80
N TRP A 130 -5.01 2.37 5.07
CA TRP A 130 -5.84 1.15 5.12
C TRP A 130 -5.06 -0.10 4.71
N LEU A 131 -4.25 -0.01 3.65
CA LEU A 131 -3.37 -1.09 3.20
C LEU A 131 -2.32 -1.42 4.26
N ARG A 132 -1.71 -0.41 4.86
CA ARG A 132 -0.72 -0.61 5.93
C ARG A 132 -1.33 -1.27 7.16
N HIS A 133 -2.52 -0.85 7.60
CA HIS A 133 -3.26 -1.51 8.69
C HIS A 133 -3.63 -2.96 8.35
N SER A 134 -3.91 -3.23 7.07
CA SER A 134 -4.14 -4.59 6.56
C SER A 134 -2.86 -5.42 6.42
N GLY A 135 -1.70 -4.91 6.85
CA GLY A 135 -0.42 -5.63 6.87
C GLY A 135 0.39 -5.56 5.58
N TYR A 136 0.04 -4.68 4.64
CA TYR A 136 0.87 -4.41 3.46
C TYR A 136 2.06 -3.53 3.80
N ARG A 137 3.14 -3.72 3.03
CA ARG A 137 4.21 -2.74 2.92
C ARG A 137 3.88 -1.79 1.77
N THR A 138 3.68 -0.53 2.11
CA THR A 138 3.32 0.56 1.21
C THR A 138 4.56 1.34 0.79
N MET A 139 4.64 1.68 -0.49
CA MET A 139 5.79 2.38 -1.08
C MET A 139 5.28 3.45 -2.05
N GLU A 140 5.64 4.70 -1.80
CA GLU A 140 5.38 5.83 -2.71
C GLU A 140 6.67 6.16 -3.47
N VAL A 141 6.59 6.26 -4.80
CA VAL A 141 7.68 6.72 -5.66
C VAL A 141 7.12 7.66 -6.72
N GLY A 142 7.15 8.96 -6.45
CA GLY A 142 6.43 9.94 -7.26
C GLY A 142 7.11 11.30 -7.38
N ALA A 143 6.36 12.24 -7.95
CA ALA A 143 6.78 13.63 -8.14
C ALA A 143 5.68 14.67 -7.90
N LYS A 144 4.49 14.24 -7.46
CA LYS A 144 3.29 15.07 -7.27
C LYS A 144 2.35 14.57 -6.17
N TYR A 145 2.85 13.88 -5.15
CA TYR A 145 1.99 13.37 -4.06
C TYR A 145 1.20 14.52 -3.42
N VAL A 146 -0.12 14.51 -3.70
CA VAL A 146 -1.14 15.56 -3.49
C VAL A 146 -0.53 16.95 -3.32
N ASN A 147 -0.03 17.47 -4.43
CA ASN A 147 0.90 18.61 -4.60
C ASN A 147 0.84 19.73 -3.54
N GLY A 148 2.02 20.25 -3.18
CA GLY A 148 2.21 21.19 -2.07
C GLY A 148 2.50 20.52 -0.72
N TYR A 149 2.51 19.18 -0.63
CA TYR A 149 2.73 18.39 0.60
C TYR A 149 3.81 18.97 1.54
N LYS A 150 4.96 19.39 1.00
CA LYS A 150 6.06 19.95 1.81
C LYS A 150 5.81 21.32 2.41
N GLN A 151 5.01 22.16 1.77
CA GLN A 151 4.61 23.45 2.32
C GLN A 151 3.76 23.27 3.58
N PHE A 152 3.12 22.09 3.73
CA PHE A 152 2.18 21.76 4.79
C PHE A 152 2.65 20.58 5.64
N SER A 153 3.94 20.24 5.55
CA SER A 153 4.62 19.22 6.32
C SER A 153 5.25 19.87 7.55
N ASN A 154 4.96 19.37 8.75
CA ASN A 154 5.37 20.00 10.02
C ASN A 154 6.89 19.90 10.25
N ALA A 155 7.56 18.95 9.60
CA ALA A 155 9.01 18.90 9.46
C ALA A 155 9.41 18.73 8.00
N ALA A 156 10.61 19.19 7.64
CA ALA A 156 11.24 18.93 6.34
C ALA A 156 11.23 17.43 5.98
N THR A 157 11.27 16.57 7.00
CA THR A 157 11.41 15.13 6.89
C THR A 157 10.10 14.34 6.96
N ASP A 158 8.92 14.96 7.08
CA ASP A 158 7.71 14.14 7.24
C ASP A 158 7.41 13.31 6.01
N ILE A 159 6.90 12.12 6.28
CA ILE A 159 6.40 11.15 5.32
C ILE A 159 4.89 11.13 5.49
N ALA A 160 4.13 11.16 4.38
CA ALA A 160 2.69 11.20 4.49
C ALA A 160 2.17 9.93 5.18
N PRO A 161 1.03 10.01 5.91
CA PRO A 161 0.49 8.86 6.61
C PRO A 161 0.30 7.65 5.69
N GLY A 162 0.57 6.47 6.24
CA GLY A 162 0.34 5.21 5.53
C GLY A 162 1.53 4.71 4.73
N TRP A 163 2.53 5.54 4.41
CA TRP A 163 3.68 5.13 3.61
C TRP A 163 4.86 4.65 4.43
N ARG A 164 5.40 3.47 4.10
CA ARG A 164 6.61 2.94 4.73
C ARG A 164 7.89 3.35 4.01
N ASP A 165 7.89 3.24 2.69
CA ASP A 165 8.98 3.74 1.85
C ASP A 165 8.48 4.94 1.07
N TRP A 166 9.24 6.03 1.11
CA TRP A 166 8.87 7.31 0.53
C TRP A 166 9.99 7.82 -0.35
N PHE A 167 9.67 8.13 -1.60
CA PHE A 167 10.60 8.75 -2.52
C PHE A 167 9.88 9.73 -3.43
N GLU A 168 9.97 11.02 -3.10
CA GLU A 168 9.15 12.04 -3.74
C GLU A 168 9.98 13.18 -4.30
N VAL A 169 9.71 13.60 -5.53
CA VAL A 169 10.28 14.84 -6.10
C VAL A 169 9.57 16.06 -5.52
N LEU A 170 10.36 17.08 -5.18
CA LEU A 170 9.91 18.25 -4.43
C LEU A 170 9.86 19.52 -5.29
N SER A 171 10.48 19.48 -6.46
CA SER A 171 10.45 20.58 -7.42
C SER A 171 9.26 20.42 -8.34
N HIS A 172 8.63 21.54 -8.70
CA HIS A 172 7.59 21.56 -9.71
C HIS A 172 8.23 21.48 -11.11
N THR A 173 7.63 20.66 -11.98
CA THR A 173 7.76 20.72 -13.45
C THR A 173 9.15 20.57 -14.07
N GLN A 174 10.14 20.07 -13.33
CA GLN A 174 11.51 19.91 -13.81
C GLN A 174 11.89 18.44 -14.02
N TYR A 175 12.60 18.16 -15.12
CA TYR A 175 13.12 16.83 -15.44
C TYR A 175 14.56 16.61 -14.93
N TYR A 176 15.28 17.69 -14.63
CA TYR A 176 16.65 17.75 -14.13
C TYR A 176 16.74 18.85 -13.05
N ASP A 177 17.85 18.92 -12.31
CA ASP A 177 18.13 19.97 -11.32
C ASP A 177 17.04 20.12 -10.24
N TYR A 178 16.42 19.01 -9.86
CA TYR A 178 15.32 18.96 -8.89
C TYR A 178 15.77 18.44 -7.52
N ARG A 179 14.92 18.64 -6.51
CA ARG A 179 15.11 18.09 -5.16
C ARG A 179 14.21 16.88 -4.95
N ILE A 180 14.66 15.93 -4.13
CA ILE A 180 13.89 14.76 -3.70
C ILE A 180 13.82 14.66 -2.18
N SER A 181 12.79 13.98 -1.68
CA SER A 181 12.65 13.48 -0.32
C SER A 181 12.72 11.95 -0.34
N ALA A 182 13.78 11.38 0.21
CA ALA A 182 13.93 9.94 0.36
C ALA A 182 13.79 9.57 1.85
N ASN A 183 12.64 9.05 2.26
CA ASN A 183 12.28 8.79 3.67
C ASN A 183 12.58 10.01 4.55
N GLY A 184 12.10 11.19 4.13
CA GLY A 184 12.35 12.46 4.80
C GLY A 184 13.69 13.13 4.47
N GLN A 185 14.70 12.40 3.99
CA GLN A 185 16.00 13.00 3.68
C GLN A 185 16.00 13.75 2.34
N HIS A 186 16.39 15.02 2.37
CA HIS A 186 16.47 15.85 1.19
C HIS A 186 17.76 15.60 0.41
N ARG A 187 17.66 15.48 -0.91
CA ARG A 187 18.82 15.42 -1.79
C ARG A 187 18.55 16.21 -3.06
N ALA A 188 19.56 16.93 -3.55
CA ALA A 188 19.53 17.51 -4.89
C ALA A 188 19.91 16.45 -5.93
N ARG A 189 19.38 16.62 -7.14
CA ARG A 189 19.80 15.96 -8.38
C ARG A 189 20.26 17.04 -9.34
N GLY A 190 21.23 16.72 -10.20
CA GLY A 190 21.76 17.66 -11.18
C GLY A 190 21.14 17.45 -12.56
N HIS A 191 21.93 17.79 -13.57
CA HIS A 191 21.60 17.71 -15.00
C HIS A 191 22.32 16.57 -15.72
N HIS A 192 23.00 15.67 -15.00
CA HIS A 192 23.59 14.50 -15.62
C HIS A 192 22.47 13.65 -16.27
N PRO A 193 22.67 13.00 -17.43
CA PRO A 193 21.63 12.19 -18.05
C PRO A 193 21.00 11.17 -17.10
N ASP A 194 21.77 10.55 -16.20
CA ASP A 194 21.23 9.66 -15.17
C ASP A 194 20.30 10.31 -14.16
N ASP A 195 20.35 11.63 -14.00
CA ASP A 195 19.48 12.38 -13.11
C ASP A 195 18.13 12.72 -13.75
N TYR A 196 17.83 12.27 -14.97
CA TYR A 196 16.49 12.42 -15.54
C TYR A 196 15.43 11.80 -14.63
N VAL A 197 14.45 12.61 -14.23
CA VAL A 197 13.49 12.26 -13.15
C VAL A 197 12.83 10.90 -13.34
N THR A 198 12.30 10.61 -14.53
CA THR A 198 11.64 9.33 -14.81
C THR A 198 12.58 8.14 -14.64
N ARG A 199 13.86 8.30 -15.01
CA ARG A 199 14.88 7.25 -14.88
C ARG A 199 15.21 7.01 -13.40
N VAL A 200 15.34 8.08 -12.62
CA VAL A 200 15.57 7.99 -11.17
C VAL A 200 14.40 7.31 -10.46
N LEU A 201 13.15 7.72 -10.75
CA LEU A 201 11.94 7.11 -10.21
C LEU A 201 11.83 5.63 -10.58
N THR A 202 12.04 5.29 -11.86
CA THR A 202 12.02 3.89 -12.35
C THR A 202 13.05 3.02 -11.62
N ARG A 203 14.30 3.49 -11.48
CA ARG A 203 15.35 2.75 -10.75
C ARG A 203 15.06 2.62 -9.26
N LYS A 204 14.38 3.60 -8.66
CA LYS A 204 13.99 3.53 -7.25
C LYS A 204 12.85 2.52 -7.07
N ALA A 205 11.81 2.59 -7.88
CA ALA A 205 10.66 1.69 -7.85
C ALA A 205 11.11 0.22 -8.04
N THR A 206 11.85 -0.06 -9.11
CA THR A 206 12.37 -1.42 -9.39
C THR A 206 13.24 -1.97 -8.25
N ARG A 207 14.09 -1.12 -7.64
CA ARG A 207 14.90 -1.52 -6.48
C ARG A 207 14.06 -1.80 -5.23
N LEU A 208 13.04 -0.98 -4.96
CA LEU A 208 12.15 -1.19 -3.81
C LEU A 208 11.34 -2.48 -3.96
N ILE A 209 10.79 -2.71 -5.16
CA ILE A 209 10.10 -3.96 -5.51
C ILE A 209 11.03 -5.16 -5.35
N GLY A 210 12.25 -5.10 -5.90
CA GLY A 210 13.24 -6.18 -5.80
C GLY A 210 13.65 -6.49 -4.36
N LYS A 211 13.87 -5.45 -3.52
CA LYS A 211 14.13 -5.62 -2.08
C LYS A 211 12.95 -6.24 -1.34
N GLY A 212 11.72 -5.84 -1.69
CA GLY A 212 10.49 -6.44 -1.16
C GLY A 212 10.43 -7.94 -1.47
N ALA A 213 10.72 -8.30 -2.72
CA ALA A 213 10.72 -9.68 -3.17
C ALA A 213 11.79 -10.54 -2.46
N ALA A 214 13.04 -10.05 -2.36
CA ALA A 214 14.12 -10.78 -1.70
C ALA A 214 13.84 -11.05 -0.21
N ARG A 215 13.25 -10.07 0.51
CA ARG A 215 12.88 -10.25 1.92
C ARG A 215 11.84 -11.35 2.11
N LEU A 216 10.86 -11.44 1.21
CA LEU A 216 9.82 -12.47 1.29
C LEU A 216 10.39 -13.87 1.00
N ALA A 217 11.34 -13.98 0.06
CA ALA A 217 12.06 -15.21 -0.20
C ALA A 217 12.85 -15.68 1.05
N GLN A 218 13.55 -14.76 1.73
CA GLN A 218 14.30 -15.05 2.97
C GLN A 218 13.40 -15.49 4.14
N GLN A 219 12.12 -15.17 4.12
CA GLN A 219 11.17 -15.56 5.17
C GLN A 219 10.61 -16.99 5.00
N GLY A 220 11.10 -17.75 4.02
CA GLY A 220 10.69 -19.15 3.78
C GLY A 220 9.34 -19.29 3.08
N ARG A 221 8.87 -18.25 2.40
CA ARG A 221 7.55 -18.20 1.76
C ARG A 221 7.67 -18.59 0.28
N THR A 222 7.83 -19.88 0.02
CA THR A 222 7.98 -20.47 -1.33
C THR A 222 6.69 -21.18 -1.74
N TRP A 223 6.13 -20.85 -2.90
CA TRP A 223 4.90 -21.49 -3.39
C TRP A 223 5.15 -22.88 -4.00
N GLN A 224 4.23 -23.82 -3.74
CA GLN A 224 3.98 -24.97 -4.62
C GLN A 224 2.79 -24.63 -5.52
N LEU A 225 2.96 -24.82 -6.83
CA LEU A 225 1.85 -24.74 -7.79
C LEU A 225 0.99 -26.00 -7.63
N ARG A 226 -0.16 -25.91 -6.94
CA ARG A 226 -1.16 -26.97 -6.96
C ARG A 226 -2.06 -26.77 -8.17
N SER A 227 -1.82 -27.55 -9.21
CA SER A 227 -2.77 -27.69 -10.33
C SER A 227 -4.09 -28.27 -9.80
N PRO A 228 -5.26 -27.79 -10.27
CA PRO A 228 -6.53 -28.43 -9.95
C PRO A 228 -6.55 -29.86 -10.52
N PRO A 229 -7.20 -30.84 -9.84
CA PRO A 229 -7.32 -32.19 -10.38
C PRO A 229 -8.31 -32.18 -11.56
N GLY A 230 -7.79 -32.40 -12.78
CA GLY A 230 -8.65 -32.52 -13.98
C GLY A 230 -7.89 -32.77 -15.28
N SER A 231 -7.95 -34.02 -15.74
CA SER A 231 -7.69 -34.59 -17.08
C SER A 231 -6.36 -34.32 -17.80
N GLY A 232 -5.50 -35.36 -17.80
CA GLY A 232 -4.97 -35.95 -19.04
C GLY A 232 -4.00 -35.12 -19.90
N SER A 233 -2.71 -35.27 -19.61
CA SER A 233 -1.58 -35.43 -20.56
C SER A 233 -0.34 -34.71 -20.02
N ALA A 234 0.62 -35.51 -19.56
CA ALA A 234 1.89 -35.01 -19.04
C ALA A 234 2.76 -34.51 -20.19
N ARG A 235 2.78 -33.19 -20.42
CA ARG A 235 3.94 -32.51 -21.00
C ARG A 235 4.64 -31.74 -19.90
N ARG A 236 5.88 -32.11 -19.61
CA ARG A 236 6.78 -31.36 -18.72
C ARG A 236 6.97 -29.96 -19.29
N ALA A 237 6.20 -29.01 -18.80
CA ALA A 237 6.49 -27.59 -19.02
C ALA A 237 7.81 -27.29 -18.28
N ARG A 238 8.82 -26.85 -19.03
CA ARG A 238 10.07 -26.33 -18.45
C ARG A 238 9.71 -25.12 -17.59
N VAL A 239 10.14 -25.15 -16.34
CA VAL A 239 9.97 -24.06 -15.39
C VAL A 239 10.74 -22.84 -15.91
N CYS A 240 10.02 -21.80 -16.32
CA CYS A 240 10.60 -20.46 -16.47
C CYS A 240 10.90 -19.90 -15.07
N PRO A 241 12.14 -19.48 -14.76
CA PRO A 241 12.45 -18.84 -13.49
C PRO A 241 12.09 -17.36 -13.60
N CYS A 242 10.80 -17.06 -13.46
CA CYS A 242 10.29 -15.71 -13.23
C CYS A 242 9.08 -15.80 -12.30
N THR A 243 8.75 -14.69 -11.64
CA THR A 243 7.51 -14.39 -10.89
C THR A 243 7.33 -15.01 -9.49
N THR A 244 6.91 -14.31 -8.42
CA THR A 244 6.88 -12.87 -8.04
C THR A 244 6.57 -12.79 -6.53
N ALA A 245 7.02 -11.72 -5.85
CA ALA A 245 6.70 -11.44 -4.44
C ALA A 245 6.34 -9.95 -4.23
N ARG A 246 5.89 -9.61 -3.02
CA ARG A 246 4.76 -8.71 -2.78
C ARG A 246 5.04 -7.24 -2.51
N ALA A 247 4.39 -6.36 -3.27
CA ALA A 247 4.40 -4.91 -3.10
C ALA A 247 3.00 -4.34 -3.37
N ALA A 248 2.52 -3.47 -2.49
CA ALA A 248 1.52 -2.47 -2.86
C ALA A 248 2.30 -1.22 -3.28
N LEU A 249 2.53 -1.03 -4.58
CA LEU A 249 2.83 0.29 -5.13
C LEU A 249 1.51 1.02 -5.25
N LEU A 250 1.42 2.14 -4.57
CA LEU A 250 0.53 3.22 -4.96
C LEU A 250 1.42 4.30 -5.58
#